data_AF-A0A4Q2Y2G4-F1
#
_entry.id   AF-A0A4Q2Y2G4-F1
#
_cell.length_a   1.000
_cell.length_b   1.000
_cell.length_c   1.000
_cell.angle_alpha   90.00
_cell.angle_beta   90.00
_cell.angle_gamma   90.00
#
_symmetry.space_group_name_H-M   'P 1'
#
loop_
_entity.id
_entity.type
_entity.pdbx_description
1 polymer ?
#
loop_
_entity_poly.entity_id
_entity_poly.type
_entity_poly.pdbx_seq_one_letter_code
_entity_poly.pdbx_strand_id
1 'polypeptide(L)' 'MLPKTIGIRYPVWSSFGPAVLKGITSFSERHEPWRIVTENDSYGEMEAVKIDRDWEGDGVVLFRA' A
#
# COMPACT_ATOMS: atom_id res chain seq x y z
N MET A 1 2.64 6.63 19.76
CA MET A 1 3.40 5.77 18.84
C MET A 1 3.20 6.33 17.43
N LEU A 2 4.22 6.24 16.58
CA LEU A 2 4.04 6.56 15.16
C LEU A 2 3.11 5.52 14.53
N PRO A 3 2.27 5.90 13.54
CA PRO A 3 1.42 4.94 12.84
C PRO A 3 2.29 3.92 12.10
N LYS A 4 1.87 2.65 12.13
CA LYS A 4 2.52 1.59 11.36
C LYS A 4 2.49 1.91 9.86
N THR A 5 3.62 1.76 9.19
CA THR A 5 3.76 1.96 7.75
C THR A 5 3.53 0.64 7.03
N ILE A 6 2.45 0.55 6.25
CA ILE A 6 2.04 -0.67 5.58
C ILE A 6 2.10 -0.48 4.07
N GLY A 7 2.91 -1.30 3.40
CA GLY A 7 3.05 -1.34 1.95
C GLY A 7 1.97 -2.21 1.31
N ILE A 8 1.32 -1.74 0.27
CA ILE A 8 0.30 -2.50 -0.46
C ILE A 8 0.72 -2.66 -1.92
N ARG A 9 0.86 -3.92 -2.36
CA ARG A 9 1.10 -4.28 -3.76
C ARG A 9 -0.11 -4.98 -4.35
N TYR A 10 -0.60 -4.41 -5.43
CA TYR A 10 -1.66 -5.00 -6.25
C TYR A 10 -1.32 -4.85 -7.73
N PRO A 11 -1.73 -5.80 -8.56
CA PRO A 11 -1.48 -5.71 -10.00
C PRO A 11 -2.24 -4.53 -10.62
N VAL A 12 -1.53 -3.72 -11.41
CA VAL A 12 -2.09 -2.57 -12.14
C VAL A 12 -3.18 -2.96 -13.15
N TRP A 13 -3.19 -4.21 -13.62
CA TRP A 13 -4.22 -4.73 -14.52
C TRP A 13 -5.53 -5.09 -13.81
N SER A 14 -5.56 -5.14 -12.48
CA SER A 14 -6.75 -5.52 -11.73
C SER A 14 -7.66 -4.35 -11.43
N SER A 15 -8.96 -4.52 -11.68
CA SER A 15 -10.00 -3.56 -11.30
C SER A 15 -10.38 -3.60 -9.82
N PHE A 16 -9.83 -4.55 -9.03
CA PHE A 16 -10.14 -4.68 -7.60
C PHE A 16 -9.42 -3.66 -6.72
N GLY A 17 -8.39 -2.96 -7.24
CA GLY A 17 -7.55 -2.03 -6.49
C GLY A 17 -8.33 -1.05 -5.58
N PRO A 18 -9.27 -0.24 -6.13
CA PRO A 18 -10.05 0.70 -5.33
C PRO A 18 -10.88 0.05 -4.22
N ALA A 19 -11.49 -1.12 -4.48
CA ALA A 19 -12.31 -1.83 -3.50
C ALA A 19 -11.47 -2.43 -2.36
N VAL A 20 -10.31 -3.01 -2.72
CA VAL A 20 -9.34 -3.55 -1.76
C VAL A 20 -8.76 -2.44 -0.89
N LEU A 21 -8.31 -1.34 -1.49
CA LEU A 21 -7.79 -0.18 -0.75
C LEU A 21 -8.85 0.39 0.19
N LYS A 22 -10.10 0.53 -0.26
CA LYS A 22 -11.20 0.96 0.62
C LYS A 22 -11.37 0.04 1.82
N GLY A 23 -11.37 -1.29 1.61
CA GLY A 23 -11.48 -2.27 2.69
C GLY A 23 -10.34 -2.16 3.71
N ILE A 24 -9.11 -2.03 3.22
CA ILE A 24 -7.91 -1.89 4.06
C ILE A 24 -7.94 -0.59 4.86
N THR A 25 -8.22 0.54 4.22
CA THR A 25 -8.33 1.85 4.91
C THR A 25 -9.42 1.82 5.98
N SER A 26 -10.61 1.30 5.66
CA SER A 26 -11.71 1.18 6.63
C SER A 26 -11.41 0.21 7.77
N PHE A 27 -10.57 -0.82 7.56
CA PHE A 27 -10.12 -1.68 8.65
C PHE A 27 -9.15 -0.94 9.57
N SER A 28 -8.14 -0.27 8.99
CA SER A 28 -7.12 0.53 9.68
C SER A 28 -7.76 1.60 10.58
N GLU A 29 -8.69 2.39 10.03
CA GLU A 29 -9.38 3.47 10.78
C GLU A 29 -10.15 2.99 12.01
N ARG A 30 -10.67 1.76 11.98
CA ARG A 30 -11.45 1.17 13.09
C ARG A 30 -10.61 0.48 14.15
N HIS A 31 -9.33 0.26 13.87
CA HIS A 31 -8.42 -0.42 14.78
C HIS A 31 -7.24 0.50 15.11
N GLU A 32 -6.17 0.42 14.33
CA GLU A 32 -4.98 1.24 14.47
C GLU A 32 -4.73 1.95 13.14
N PRO A 33 -4.78 3.29 13.08
CA PRO A 33 -4.50 4.01 11.85
C PRO A 33 -3.10 3.71 11.31
N TRP A 34 -3.03 3.28 10.05
CA TRP A 34 -1.79 2.99 9.34
C TRP A 34 -1.43 4.11 8.37
N ARG A 35 -0.13 4.30 8.16
CA ARG A 35 0.41 5.02 7.00
C ARG A 35 0.45 4.05 5.83
N ILE A 36 -0.52 4.15 4.92
CA ILE A 36 -0.58 3.31 3.73
C ILE A 36 0.37 3.85 2.65
N VAL A 37 1.17 2.95 2.09
CA VAL A 37 2.09 3.23 0.98
C VAL A 37 1.74 2.27 -0.17
N THR A 38 1.50 2.81 -1.36
CA THR A 38 1.27 2.01 -2.59
C THR A 38 2.42 2.25 -3.56
N GLU A 39 2.66 1.28 -4.45
CA GLU A 39 3.57 1.52 -5.58
C GLU A 39 3.05 2.70 -6.42
N ASN A 40 3.95 3.58 -6.82
CA ASN A 40 3.63 4.71 -7.67
C ASN A 40 4.75 4.85 -8.72
N ASP A 41 4.38 4.63 -9.97
CA ASP A 41 5.12 5.10 -11.13
C ASP A 41 4.54 6.45 -11.51
N SER A 42 5.15 7.50 -10.98
CA SER A 42 4.78 8.90 -11.24
C SER A 42 5.24 9.40 -12.61
N TYR A 43 5.77 8.52 -13.49
CA TYR A 43 6.32 8.87 -14.80
C TYR A 43 7.33 10.02 -14.79
N GLY A 44 8.09 10.15 -13.68
CA GLY A 44 9.12 11.18 -13.50
C GLY A 44 8.62 12.47 -12.84
N GLU A 45 7.34 12.58 -12.49
CA GLU A 45 6.80 13.72 -11.74
C GLU A 45 7.22 13.68 -10.25
N MET A 46 7.45 12.48 -9.70
CA MET A 46 7.86 12.24 -8.31
C MET A 46 8.85 11.08 -8.22
N GLU A 47 9.56 10.89 -7.11
CA GLU A 47 10.29 9.63 -6.90
C GLU A 47 9.33 8.45 -6.88
N ALA A 48 9.65 7.41 -7.66
CA ALA A 48 8.84 6.22 -7.73
C ALA A 48 8.91 5.45 -6.39
N VAL A 49 7.75 5.07 -5.89
CA VAL A 49 7.69 4.20 -4.71
C VAL A 49 7.72 2.75 -5.19
N LYS A 50 8.78 2.02 -4.83
CA LYS A 50 8.92 0.58 -5.09
C LYS A 50 8.85 -0.19 -3.78
N ILE A 51 7.96 -1.18 -3.73
CA ILE A 51 7.81 -2.06 -2.58
C ILE A 51 8.50 -3.39 -2.94
N ASP A 52 9.82 -3.37 -2.89
CA ASP A 52 10.68 -4.50 -3.25
C ASP A 52 11.44 -5.03 -2.02
N ARG A 53 12.53 -5.79 -2.25
CA ARG A 53 13.32 -6.42 -1.17
C ARG A 53 13.95 -5.39 -0.24
N ASP A 54 14.24 -4.21 -0.75
CA ASP A 54 14.99 -3.19 -0.01
C ASP A 54 14.02 -2.13 0.58
N TRP A 55 12.70 -2.32 0.42
CA TRP A 55 11.68 -1.47 1.02
C TRP A 55 11.51 -1.71 2.53
N GLU A 56 11.46 -0.62 3.30
CA GLU A 56 11.31 -0.67 4.77
C GLU A 56 9.91 -0.21 5.22
N GLY A 57 9.29 -1.01 6.09
CA GLY A 57 8.03 -0.70 6.75
C GLY A 57 7.64 -1.77 7.77
N ASP A 58 6.53 -1.57 8.46
CA ASP A 58 6.05 -2.46 9.52
C ASP A 58 5.32 -3.70 8.99
N GLY A 59 4.97 -3.72 7.70
CA GLY A 59 4.34 -4.87 7.06
C GLY A 59 3.97 -4.64 5.59
N VAL A 60 3.63 -5.73 4.90
CA VAL A 60 3.20 -5.72 3.50
C VAL A 60 1.90 -6.50 3.29
N VAL A 61 1.02 -5.97 2.46
CA VAL A 61 -0.17 -6.66 1.93
C VAL A 61 0.06 -6.92 0.45
N LEU A 62 0.06 -8.19 0.07
CA LEU A 62 0.35 -8.62 -1.30
C LEU A 62 -0.89 -9.25 -1.92
N PHE A 63 -1.23 -8.82 -3.13
CA PHE A 63 -2.19 -9.53 -3.96
C PHE A 63 -1.58 -10.85 -4.46
N ARG A 64 -2.25 -11.96 -4.16
CA ARG A 64 -1.89 -13.30 -4.66
C ARG A 64 -3.00 -13.79 -5.59
N ALA A 65 -2.63 -14.10 -6.83
CA ALA A 65 -3.48 -14.82 -7.78
C ALA A 65 -3.56 -16.31 -7.45
#